data_AF-A0A2X3CU80-F1
#
_entry.id   AF-A0A2X3CU80-F1
#
_cell.length_a   1.000
_cell.length_b   1.000
_cell.length_c   1.000
_cell.angle_alpha   90.00
_cell.angle_beta   90.00
_cell.angle_gamma   90.00
#
_symmetry.space_group_name_H-M   'P 1'
#
loop_
_entity.id
_entity.type
_entity.pdbx_description
1 polymer ?
#
loop_
_entity_poly.entity_id
_entity_poly.type
_entity_poly.pdbx_seq_one_letter_code
_entity_poly.pdbx_strand_id
1 'polypeptide(L)' 'MVYAPLPGALVEWLREILPGKTTAELYMAIGCQKHAKTESYREYLHYITRCDEQFIEAPGIRGDGDAGVYPAGL' A
#
# COMPACT_ATOMS: atom_id res chain seq x y z
N MET A 1 9.32 0.96 17.27
CA MET A 1 8.75 -0.40 17.20
C MET A 1 7.74 -0.50 18.34
N VAL A 2 6.50 -0.92 18.05
CA VAL A 2 5.41 -1.00 19.05
C VAL A 2 5.23 -2.45 19.49
N TYR A 3 4.93 -2.67 20.78
CA TYR A 3 4.59 -4.01 21.28
C TYR A 3 3.16 -4.37 20.86
N ALA A 4 3.02 -5.34 19.96
CA ALA A 4 1.74 -5.78 19.42
C ALA A 4 1.68 -7.32 19.39
N PRO A 5 1.23 -7.98 20.47
CA PRO A 5 1.13 -9.44 20.51
C PRO A 5 0.08 -9.99 19.56
N LEU A 6 -0.92 -9.17 19.21
CA LEU A 6 -1.95 -9.46 18.21
C LEU A 6 -2.03 -8.30 17.20
N PRO A 7 -1.17 -8.28 16.16
CA PRO A 7 -1.07 -7.14 15.25
C PRO A 7 -2.36 -6.88 14.46
N GLY A 8 -3.15 -7.92 14.16
CA GLY A 8 -4.43 -7.76 13.46
C GLY A 8 -5.47 -6.97 14.25
N ALA A 9 -5.57 -7.19 15.57
CA ALA A 9 -6.51 -6.43 16.41
C ALA A 9 -6.08 -4.96 16.54
N LEU A 10 -4.76 -4.70 16.61
CA LEU A 10 -4.24 -3.34 16.63
C LEU A 10 -4.52 -2.61 15.31
N VAL A 11 -4.33 -3.28 14.17
CA VAL A 11 -4.68 -2.74 12.85
C VAL A 11 -6.16 -2.42 12.76
N GLU A 12 -7.04 -3.31 13.25
CA GLU A 12 -8.48 -3.08 13.20
C GLU A 12 -8.90 -1.88 14.05
N TRP A 13 -8.34 -1.74 15.25
CA TRP A 13 -8.55 -0.56 16.08
C TRP A 13 -8.03 0.73 15.41
N LEU A 14 -6.87 0.66 14.73
CA LEU A 14 -6.30 1.81 14.02
C LEU A 14 -7.16 2.26 12.83
N ARG A 15 -7.96 1.39 12.21
CA ARG A 15 -8.87 1.77 11.11
C ARG A 15 -9.89 2.83 11.52
N GLU A 16 -10.36 2.80 12.76
CA GLU A 16 -11.30 3.81 13.28
C GLU A 16 -10.65 5.18 13.39
N ILE A 17 -9.35 5.24 13.68
CA ILE A 17 -8.58 6.48 13.88
C ILE A 17 -8.03 7.01 12.55
N LEU A 18 -7.61 6.11 11.67
CA LEU A 18 -6.96 6.41 10.39
C LEU A 18 -7.75 5.80 9.23
N PRO A 19 -8.99 6.28 8.97
CA PRO A 19 -9.89 5.67 7.98
C PRO A 19 -9.37 5.76 6.54
N GLY A 20 -8.47 6.71 6.26
CA GLY A 20 -7.87 6.88 4.92
C GLY A 20 -6.64 6.00 4.67
N LYS A 21 -6.17 5.24 5.65
CA LYS A 21 -4.99 4.38 5.51
C LYS A 21 -5.38 2.97 5.09
N THR A 22 -4.66 2.42 4.10
CA THR A 22 -4.89 1.05 3.66
C THR A 22 -4.41 0.03 4.70
N THR A 23 -4.83 -1.22 4.56
CA THR A 23 -4.44 -2.29 5.47
C THR A 23 -2.93 -2.45 5.48
N ALA A 24 -2.32 -2.37 4.30
CA ALA A 24 -0.88 -2.45 4.15
C ALA A 24 -0.14 -1.29 4.85
N GLU A 25 -0.64 -0.06 4.72
CA GLU A 25 -0.07 1.10 5.39
C GLU A 25 -0.16 0.99 6.92
N LEU A 26 -1.26 0.46 7.44
CA LEU A 26 -1.42 0.22 8.88
C LEU A 26 -0.44 -0.83 9.41
N TYR A 27 -0.24 -1.93 8.69
CA TYR A 27 0.79 -2.92 9.04
C TYR A 27 2.21 -2.36 8.94
N MET A 28 2.48 -1.47 7.98
CA MET A 28 3.75 -0.78 7.86
C MET A 28 4.00 0.15 9.06
N ALA A 29 2.99 0.90 9.49
CA ALA A 29 3.08 1.84 10.61
C ALA A 29 3.42 1.16 11.96
N ILE A 30 2.95 -0.07 12.18
CA ILE A 30 3.26 -0.84 13.40
C ILE A 30 4.58 -1.64 13.31
N GLY A 31 5.25 -1.62 12.15
CA GLY A 31 6.55 -2.27 11.92
C GLY A 31 6.49 -3.66 11.29
N CYS A 32 5.32 -4.13 10.85
CA CYS A 32 5.13 -5.43 10.20
C CYS A 32 5.44 -5.39 8.68
N GLN A 33 6.63 -4.92 8.30
CA GLN A 33 7.00 -4.63 6.90
C GLN A 33 6.80 -5.81 5.93
N LYS A 34 7.17 -7.03 6.34
CA LYS A 34 7.00 -8.22 5.50
C LYS A 34 5.52 -8.50 5.19
N HIS A 35 4.66 -8.36 6.19
CA HIS A 35 3.22 -8.57 6.03
C HIS A 35 2.57 -7.40 5.27
N ALA A 36 3.02 -6.16 5.52
CA ALA A 36 2.63 -5.00 4.74
C ALA A 36 2.89 -5.20 3.24
N LYS A 37 4.05 -5.76 2.85
CA LYS A 37 4.34 -6.10 1.45
C LYS A 37 3.33 -7.11 0.86
N THR A 38 2.92 -8.10 1.64
CA THR A 38 1.88 -9.05 1.22
C THR A 38 0.55 -8.34 1.00
N GLU A 39 0.10 -7.50 1.94
CA GLU A 39 -1.15 -6.76 1.81
C GLU A 39 -1.11 -5.73 0.68
N SER A 40 -0.01 -5.00 0.49
CA SER A 40 0.17 -4.08 -0.65
C SER A 40 0.06 -4.81 -1.98
N TYR A 41 0.62 -6.02 -2.09
CA TYR A 41 0.51 -6.80 -3.32
C TYR A 41 -0.93 -7.28 -3.56
N ARG A 42 -1.68 -7.63 -2.51
CA ARG A 42 -3.10 -7.98 -2.63
C ARG A 42 -3.95 -6.79 -3.06
N GLU A 43 -3.70 -5.62 -2.47
CA GLU A 43 -4.35 -4.35 -2.85
C GLU A 43 -4.07 -4.00 -4.31
N TYR A 44 -2.82 -4.16 -4.76
CA TYR A 44 -2.44 -3.99 -6.16
C TYR A 44 -3.16 -4.96 -7.12
N LEU A 45 -3.20 -6.26 -6.80
CA LEU A 45 -3.91 -7.26 -7.61
C LEU A 45 -5.41 -6.94 -7.72
N HIS A 46 -6.00 -6.45 -6.64
CA HIS A 46 -7.40 -6.05 -6.61
C HIS A 46 -7.67 -4.81 -7.48
N TYR A 47 -6.73 -3.86 -7.51
CA TYR A 47 -6.78 -2.71 -8.40
C TYR A 47 -6.74 -3.12 -9.88
N ILE A 48 -5.72 -3.88 -10.30
CA ILE A 48 -5.52 -4.24 -11.73
C ILE A 48 -6.63 -5.15 -12.28
N THR A 49 -7.36 -5.86 -11.41
CA THR A 49 -8.48 -6.70 -11.84
C THR A 49 -9.79 -5.92 -12.02
N ARG A 50 -9.84 -4.68 -11.53
CA ARG A 50 -11.04 -3.82 -11.57
C ARG A 50 -10.87 -2.60 -12.48
N CYS A 51 -9.65 -2.15 -12.70
CA CYS A 51 -9.33 -1.04 -13.59
C CYS A 51 -8.75 -1.56 -14.91
N ASP A 52 -9.23 -1.04 -16.04
CA ASP A 52 -8.70 -1.31 -17.39
C ASP A 52 -7.69 -0.23 -17.83
N GLU A 53 -6.97 0.32 -16.87
CA GLU A 53 -5.98 1.37 -17.10
C GLU A 53 -4.65 0.76 -17.56
N GLN A 54 -4.00 1.45 -18.50
CA GLN A 54 -2.67 1.06 -18.94
C GLN A 54 -1.61 1.62 -17.99
N PHE A 55 -0.52 0.88 -17.84
CA PHE A 55 0.66 1.38 -17.15
C PHE A 55 1.26 2.53 -17.96
N ILE A 56 1.35 3.69 -17.33
CA ILE A 56 2.00 4.87 -17.91
C ILE A 56 3.25 5.21 -17.11
N GLU A 57 4.18 5.93 -17.73
CA GLU A 57 5.29 6.55 -17.01
C GLU A 57 4.72 7.50 -15.96
N ALA A 58 5.26 7.44 -14.74
CA ALA A 58 4.84 8.32 -13.67
C ALA A 58 4.90 9.79 -14.12
N PRO A 59 3.84 10.59 -13.89
CA PRO A 59 3.84 12.00 -14.29
C PRO A 59 4.93 12.76 -13.52
N GLY A 60 5.83 13.44 -14.24
CA GLY A 60 6.93 14.20 -13.63
C GLY A 60 8.11 14.43 -14.56
N ILE A 61 9.16 15.06 -14.03
CA ILE A 61 10.45 15.16 -14.73
C ILE A 61 11.11 13.79 -14.66
N ARG A 62 11.44 13.21 -15.83
CA ARG A 62 12.19 11.97 -15.91
C ARG A 62 13.55 12.15 -15.23
N GLY A 63 13.72 11.54 -14.07
CA GLY A 63 15.01 11.48 -13.38
C GLY A 63 15.93 10.48 -14.08
N ASP A 64 17.23 10.75 -14.08
CA ASP A 64 18.25 10.00 -14.83
C ASP A 64 18.45 8.52 -14.41
N GLY A 65 17.58 7.93 -13.58
CA GLY A 65 17.80 6.59 -13.05
C GLY A 65 16.60 5.77 -12.57
N ASP A 66 15.36 6.29 -12.57
CA ASP A 66 14.21 5.50 -12.13
C ASP A 66 12.91 5.97 -12.79
N ALA A 67 12.57 5.38 -13.93
CA ALA A 67 11.26 5.56 -14.57
C ALA A 67 10.31 4.49 -14.02
N GLY A 68 9.65 4.80 -12.90
CA GLY A 68 8.57 3.96 -12.39
C GLY A 68 7.36 4.00 -13.33
N VAL A 69 6.75 2.84 -13.57
CA VAL A 69 5.46 2.72 -14.27
C VAL A 69 4.37 2.35 -13.28
N TYR A 70 3.24 3.04 -13.35
CA TYR A 70 2.09 2.85 -12.46
C TYR A 70 0.80 2.91 -13.29
N PRO A 71 -0.28 2.26 -12.85
CA PRO A 71 -1.57 2.49 -13.49
C PRO A 71 -2.01 3.94 -13.23
N ALA A 72 -2.70 4.55 -14.19
CA ALA A 72 -2.92 5.99 -14.24
C ALA A 72 -3.72 6.58 -13.05
N GLY A 73 -4.40 5.77 -12.25
CA GLY A 73 -5.25 6.18 -11.13
C GLY A 73 -4.74 5.84 -9.72
N LEU A 74 -3.47 5.48 -9.54
CA LEU A 74 -2.85 5.17 -8.24
C LEU A 74 -2.04 6.34 -7.66
#